data_AF-A0A966TSI5-F1
#
_entry.id   AF-A0A966TSI5-F1
#
_cell.length_a   1.000
_cell.length_b   1.000
_cell.length_c   1.000
_cell.angle_alpha   90.00
_cell.angle_beta   90.00
_cell.angle_gamma   90.00
#
_symmetry.space_group_name_H-M   'P 1'
#
loop_
_entity.id
_entity.type
_entity.pdbx_description
1 polymer ?
#
loop_
_entity_poly.entity_id
_entity_poly.type
_entity_poly.pdbx_seq_one_letter_code
_entity_poly.pdbx_strand_id
1 'polypeptide(L)'
;MNGPGQSKTRLLAIFVATLGGLTPCLVAQSALASMAPLIQTTSEHPYEINKSQRLLAQVAIEPRAQMTDVIVGSGAGSAHTVEAVGVEPAVVGTRTPASDEQRAAINKAIEFIEQEDYSSASRDLVNFLREHPLSEIADDGWFWLGEARYLDRAFLESLQIFQTLLEYFPGSGHAPMARLRMGMNHFELKQFPKAREHLTDLILDQPADDIKARAQAVIERMNEAGV
;
A
#
# COMPACT_ATOMS: atom_id res chain seq x y z
N MET A 1 49.00 43.94 -30.57
CA MET A 1 49.40 43.80 -29.15
C MET A 1 50.36 42.63 -29.06
N ASN A 2 51.56 42.89 -28.54
CA ASN A 2 52.73 42.02 -28.56
C ASN A 2 53.06 41.58 -27.12
N GLY A 3 53.47 40.33 -26.96
CA GLY A 3 54.31 39.85 -25.85
C GLY A 3 53.61 39.22 -24.62
N PRO A 4 54.41 38.72 -23.67
CA PRO A 4 55.22 37.47 -23.74
C PRO A 4 54.99 36.60 -22.47
N GLY A 5 55.27 35.30 -22.40
CA GLY A 5 56.59 34.66 -22.41
C GLY A 5 57.12 34.43 -20.98
N GLN A 6 57.87 33.31 -20.81
CA GLN A 6 58.77 32.98 -19.68
C GLN A 6 58.07 32.43 -18.41
N SER A 7 58.62 31.52 -17.59
CA SER A 7 59.76 30.58 -17.60
C SER A 7 59.75 29.98 -16.20
N LYS A 8 60.10 28.68 -16.05
CA LYS A 8 60.92 28.10 -14.95
C LYS A 8 60.31 28.20 -13.53
N THR A 9 60.29 27.13 -12.75
CA THR A 9 61.39 26.89 -11.79
C THR A 9 61.28 25.48 -11.19
N ARG A 10 62.46 24.85 -11.11
CA ARG A 10 62.83 23.57 -10.50
C ARG A 10 62.47 23.48 -9.02
N LEU A 11 62.23 22.28 -8.48
CA LEU A 11 62.90 21.86 -7.26
C LEU A 11 62.99 20.33 -7.15
N LEU A 12 64.22 19.85 -7.32
CA LEU A 12 64.74 18.59 -6.81
C LEU A 12 65.03 18.79 -5.31
N ALA A 13 64.78 17.80 -4.45
CA ALA A 13 65.76 17.34 -3.46
C ALA A 13 65.17 16.27 -2.54
N ILE A 14 65.83 15.11 -2.60
CA ILE A 14 65.90 14.07 -1.59
C ILE A 14 66.56 14.65 -0.33
N PHE A 15 66.02 14.39 0.86
CA PHE A 15 66.82 14.38 2.08
C PHE A 15 66.34 13.28 3.03
N VAL A 16 67.18 12.27 3.16
CA VAL A 16 67.13 11.26 4.22
C VAL A 16 67.89 11.83 5.41
N ALA A 17 67.28 11.88 6.59
CA ALA A 17 68.00 12.00 7.85
C ALA A 17 67.15 11.48 9.03
N THR A 18 67.63 10.37 9.57
CA THR A 18 67.27 9.67 10.81
C THR A 18 67.68 10.42 12.08
N LEU A 19 67.11 9.97 13.23
CA LEU A 19 67.43 10.24 14.64
C LEU A 19 66.74 11.51 15.19
N GLY A 20 66.02 11.55 16.32
CA GLY A 20 65.97 10.66 17.49
C GLY A 20 66.04 11.53 18.76
N GLY A 21 65.08 11.41 19.69
CA GLY A 21 65.13 11.96 21.07
C GLY A 21 64.57 13.38 21.25
N LEU A 22 63.38 13.55 21.85
CA LEU A 22 63.11 13.70 23.30
C LEU A 22 63.76 14.92 23.96
N THR A 23 62.95 15.95 24.30
CA THR A 23 62.99 16.68 25.58
C THR A 23 61.72 17.58 25.74
N PRO A 24 61.34 17.95 26.99
CA PRO A 24 59.97 18.34 27.35
C PRO A 24 59.78 19.79 27.85
N CYS A 25 58.50 20.21 27.89
CA CYS A 25 57.83 21.09 28.86
C CYS A 25 58.26 22.57 29.06
N LEU A 26 57.41 23.52 28.61
CA LEU A 26 56.95 24.76 29.30
C LEU A 26 56.18 25.64 28.28
N VAL A 27 55.09 26.37 28.51
CA VAL A 27 54.04 26.50 29.54
C VAL A 27 52.93 27.36 28.88
N ALA A 28 51.67 27.10 29.27
CA ALA A 28 50.48 27.97 29.22
C ALA A 28 49.88 28.45 27.87
N GLN A 29 48.67 27.94 27.58
CA GLN A 29 47.46 28.78 27.69
C GLN A 29 46.22 27.90 27.99
N SER A 30 45.69 28.08 29.21
CA SER A 30 44.29 27.92 29.69
C SER A 30 43.33 26.87 29.12
N ALA A 31 42.88 26.00 30.04
CA ALA A 31 41.64 25.24 30.03
C ALA A 31 40.37 26.12 30.25
N LEU A 32 39.20 25.65 29.80
CA LEU A 32 38.02 25.31 30.63
C LEU A 32 36.72 25.18 29.81
N ALA A 33 35.84 24.31 30.32
CA ALA A 33 34.38 24.27 30.14
C ALA A 33 33.85 23.80 28.77
N SER A 34 33.18 22.64 28.72
CA SER A 34 31.76 22.47 29.04
C SER A 34 30.87 23.30 28.10
N MET A 35 30.13 22.61 27.24
CA MET A 35 28.71 22.86 26.90
C MET A 35 28.34 22.10 25.62
N ALA A 36 27.42 21.14 25.76
CA ALA A 36 26.44 20.93 24.70
C ALA A 36 25.65 22.24 24.52
N PRO A 37 25.32 22.65 23.28
CA PRO A 37 23.94 22.44 22.85
C PRO A 37 23.74 22.13 21.35
N LEU A 38 22.67 21.37 21.10
CA LEU A 38 21.68 21.44 20.01
C LEU A 38 22.08 22.15 18.71
N ILE A 39 22.14 21.42 17.58
CA ILE A 39 21.47 21.79 16.31
C ILE A 39 21.06 20.51 15.53
N GLN A 40 19.74 20.27 15.52
CA GLN A 40 18.87 19.66 14.48
C GLN A 40 19.21 18.23 14.02
N THR A 41 18.50 17.17 14.44
CA THR A 41 17.15 16.80 13.94
C THR A 41 16.90 17.17 12.48
N THR A 42 17.57 16.47 11.56
CA THR A 42 16.89 16.08 10.33
C THR A 42 16.24 14.73 10.55
N SER A 43 15.03 14.80 11.09
CA SER A 43 13.98 13.84 10.82
C SER A 43 13.71 13.84 9.31
N GLU A 44 14.39 13.00 8.55
CA GLU A 44 13.99 12.72 7.17
C GLU A 44 13.93 11.20 6.96
N HIS A 45 12.71 10.69 7.12
CA HIS A 45 12.11 9.52 6.49
C HIS A 45 12.96 8.24 6.31
N PRO A 46 12.80 7.24 7.21
CA PRO A 46 13.37 5.90 7.04
C PRO A 46 12.79 5.06 5.87
N TYR A 47 11.98 5.61 4.95
CA TYR A 47 11.26 4.80 3.95
C TYR A 47 11.78 4.94 2.51
N GLU A 48 12.94 5.55 2.28
CA GLU A 48 13.65 5.45 0.99
C GLU A 48 14.29 4.06 0.81
N ILE A 49 13.47 3.00 0.84
CA ILE A 49 13.82 1.71 0.26
C ILE A 49 13.48 1.77 -1.22
N ASN A 50 14.44 2.31 -1.95
CA ASN A 50 14.77 2.09 -3.35
C ASN A 50 13.78 1.20 -4.13
N LYS A 51 12.98 1.83 -5.00
CA LYS A 51 12.07 1.22 -5.99
C LYS A 51 12.69 0.06 -6.80
N SER A 52 14.02 -0.02 -6.90
CA SER A 52 14.73 -1.11 -7.60
C SER A 52 15.09 -2.32 -6.71
N GLN A 53 15.06 -2.22 -5.38
CA GLN A 53 15.38 -3.33 -4.47
C GLN A 53 14.18 -4.22 -4.13
N ARG A 54 12.95 -3.75 -4.40
CA ARG A 54 11.71 -4.53 -4.24
C ARG A 54 11.62 -5.76 -5.16
N LEU A 55 12.49 -5.87 -6.17
CA LEU A 55 12.46 -6.97 -7.14
C LEU A 55 13.21 -8.25 -6.69
N LEU A 56 13.94 -8.24 -5.57
CA LEU A 56 14.78 -9.39 -5.16
C LEU A 56 14.39 -10.05 -3.83
N ALA A 57 13.33 -9.60 -3.15
CA ALA A 57 12.77 -10.32 -2.01
C ALA A 57 11.84 -11.46 -2.47
N GLN A 58 12.34 -12.36 -3.31
CA GLN A 58 11.75 -13.70 -3.45
C GLN A 58 12.29 -14.55 -2.30
N VAL A 59 11.62 -14.48 -1.14
CA VAL A 59 11.84 -15.43 -0.05
C VAL A 59 10.62 -16.33 0.03
N ALA A 60 10.84 -17.55 -0.45
CA ALA A 60 10.18 -18.80 -0.06
C ALA A 60 8.67 -18.72 0.23
N ILE A 61 7.87 -18.85 -0.81
CA ILE A 61 6.52 -19.42 -0.67
C ILE A 61 6.73 -20.91 -0.39
N GLU A 62 6.55 -21.33 0.86
CA GLU A 62 6.40 -22.75 1.20
C GLU A 62 5.21 -23.33 0.40
N PRO A 63 5.28 -24.59 -0.07
CA PRO A 63 4.26 -25.14 -0.94
C PRO A 63 2.95 -25.22 -0.17
N ARG A 64 2.00 -24.33 -0.50
CA ARG A 64 0.62 -24.37 -0.02
C ARG A 64 0.09 -25.80 -0.18
N ALA A 65 -0.36 -26.38 0.93
CA ALA A 65 -1.14 -27.60 0.92
C ALA A 65 -2.29 -27.43 -0.08
N GLN A 66 -2.36 -28.34 -1.04
CA GLN A 66 -3.44 -28.43 -2.00
C GLN A 66 -4.72 -28.75 -1.24
N MET A 67 -5.63 -27.78 -1.12
CA MET A 67 -7.02 -28.07 -0.78
C MET A 67 -7.77 -28.25 -2.09
N THR A 68 -7.92 -29.52 -2.47
CA THR A 68 -8.78 -29.99 -3.54
C THR A 68 -10.23 -30.03 -3.06
N ASP A 69 -11.12 -29.50 -3.92
CA ASP A 69 -12.58 -29.45 -3.88
C ASP A 69 -13.24 -28.24 -3.22
N VAL A 70 -13.80 -27.37 -4.09
CA VAL A 70 -14.95 -26.53 -3.79
C VAL A 70 -16.00 -26.82 -4.86
N ILE A 71 -17.01 -27.62 -4.50
CA ILE A 71 -18.23 -27.89 -5.27
C ILE A 71 -19.36 -27.10 -4.61
N VAL A 72 -20.06 -26.24 -5.34
CA VAL A 72 -21.43 -25.88 -4.96
C VAL A 72 -22.32 -25.91 -6.18
N GLY A 73 -23.18 -26.93 -6.22
CA GLY A 73 -24.29 -27.06 -7.14
C GLY A 73 -25.53 -27.59 -6.43
N SER A 74 -26.66 -27.04 -6.86
CA SER A 74 -28.05 -27.49 -6.69
C SER A 74 -28.75 -27.19 -5.36
N GLY A 75 -29.84 -26.42 -5.48
CA GLY A 75 -30.66 -25.95 -4.39
C GLY A 75 -31.49 -27.04 -3.71
N ALA A 76 -31.55 -26.94 -2.38
CA ALA A 76 -32.68 -27.29 -1.53
C ALA A 76 -32.41 -26.65 -0.16
N GLY A 77 -33.41 -25.96 0.41
CA GLY A 77 -33.23 -25.11 1.59
C GLY A 77 -32.70 -25.83 2.84
N SER A 78 -31.75 -25.18 3.51
CA SER A 78 -31.48 -25.32 4.95
C SER A 78 -30.65 -24.12 5.40
N ALA A 79 -30.99 -23.57 6.57
CA ALA A 79 -30.33 -22.42 7.17
C ALA A 79 -28.90 -22.77 7.64
N HIS A 80 -27.88 -22.21 6.97
CA HIS A 80 -26.52 -22.15 7.47
C HIS A 80 -25.87 -20.80 7.07
N THR A 81 -25.06 -20.27 8.00
CA THR A 81 -24.23 -19.07 7.86
C THR A 81 -23.34 -19.17 6.63
N VAL A 82 -23.38 -18.16 5.76
CA VAL A 82 -22.64 -18.12 4.50
C VAL A 82 -21.17 -17.83 4.79
N GLU A 83 -20.36 -18.88 4.96
CA GLU A 83 -18.90 -18.79 4.89
C GLU A 83 -18.46 -18.78 3.42
N ALA A 84 -17.82 -17.67 3.02
CA ALA A 84 -17.04 -17.45 1.81
C ALA A 84 -17.74 -17.63 0.44
N VAL A 85 -17.92 -16.50 -0.26
CA VAL A 85 -18.37 -16.43 -1.66
C VAL A 85 -17.14 -16.44 -2.57
N GLY A 86 -16.95 -17.51 -3.35
CA GLY A 86 -15.95 -17.58 -4.42
C GLY A 86 -16.63 -17.52 -5.79
N VAL A 87 -16.14 -16.64 -6.68
CA VAL A 87 -16.53 -16.56 -8.10
C VAL A 87 -15.28 -16.92 -8.93
N GLU A 88 -15.41 -17.91 -9.82
CA GLU A 88 -14.32 -18.37 -10.71
C GLU A 88 -14.19 -17.53 -11.99
N PRO A 89 -12.99 -17.49 -12.60
CA PRO A 89 -12.64 -16.50 -13.63
C PRO A 89 -13.16 -16.85 -15.02
N ALA A 90 -13.89 -15.90 -15.62
CA ALA A 90 -14.09 -15.89 -17.06
C ALA A 90 -13.01 -15.01 -17.73
N VAL A 91 -12.22 -15.68 -18.58
CA VAL A 91 -11.29 -15.16 -19.59
C VAL A 91 -11.72 -13.80 -20.15
N VAL A 92 -10.74 -12.94 -20.46
CA VAL A 92 -10.87 -11.69 -21.25
C VAL A 92 -11.76 -11.91 -22.47
N GLY A 93 -13.06 -11.72 -22.26
CA GLY A 93 -14.13 -11.73 -23.23
C GLY A 93 -14.72 -10.34 -23.28
N THR A 94 -15.40 -10.02 -24.38
CA THR A 94 -16.12 -8.76 -24.54
C THR A 94 -17.08 -8.57 -23.37
N ARG A 95 -16.80 -7.58 -22.50
CA ARG A 95 -17.71 -7.18 -21.42
C ARG A 95 -19.08 -6.90 -22.02
N THR A 96 -20.14 -7.35 -21.36
CA THR A 96 -21.50 -7.11 -21.85
C THR A 96 -21.91 -5.68 -21.47
N PRO A 97 -22.46 -4.89 -22.42
CA PRO A 97 -22.96 -3.56 -22.11
C PRO A 97 -23.92 -3.59 -20.93
N ALA A 98 -23.76 -2.63 -20.02
CA ALA A 98 -24.60 -2.55 -18.84
C ALA A 98 -26.05 -2.22 -19.21
N SER A 99 -27.02 -3.03 -18.75
CA SER A 99 -28.45 -2.75 -18.92
C SER A 99 -28.96 -1.78 -17.84
N ASP A 100 -30.12 -1.16 -18.08
CA ASP A 100 -30.76 -0.30 -17.06
C ASP A 100 -31.18 -1.10 -15.83
N GLU A 101 -31.56 -2.37 -16.01
CA GLU A 101 -31.88 -3.29 -14.91
C GLU A 101 -30.65 -3.60 -14.06
N GLN A 102 -29.49 -3.81 -14.68
CA GLN A 102 -28.23 -4.01 -13.97
C GLN A 102 -27.83 -2.78 -13.15
N ARG A 103 -27.98 -1.57 -13.73
CA ARG A 103 -27.76 -0.30 -13.00
C ARG A 103 -28.73 -0.16 -11.82
N ALA A 104 -30.00 -0.47 -12.02
CA ALA A 104 -31.02 -0.40 -10.97
C ALA A 104 -30.73 -1.38 -9.83
N ALA A 105 -30.22 -2.58 -10.13
CA ALA A 105 -29.84 -3.57 -9.12
C ALA A 105 -28.70 -3.05 -8.22
N ILE A 106 -27.67 -2.43 -8.80
CA ILE A 106 -26.57 -1.81 -8.02
C ILE A 106 -27.10 -0.64 -7.19
N ASN A 107 -27.90 0.27 -7.78
CA ASN A 107 -28.44 1.42 -7.06
C ASN A 107 -29.28 1.01 -5.86
N LYS A 108 -30.11 -0.03 -6.00
CA LYS A 108 -30.87 -0.61 -4.89
C LYS A 108 -29.96 -1.13 -3.76
N ALA A 109 -28.84 -1.76 -4.10
CA ALA A 109 -27.89 -2.20 -3.09
C ALA A 109 -27.21 -1.01 -2.37
N ILE A 110 -26.94 0.08 -3.08
CA ILE A 110 -26.42 1.32 -2.47
C ILE A 110 -27.45 1.92 -1.52
N GLU A 111 -28.74 1.95 -1.88
CA GLU A 111 -29.82 2.41 -0.98
C GLU A 111 -29.86 1.58 0.32
N PHE A 112 -29.61 0.27 0.25
CA PHE A 112 -29.48 -0.56 1.45
C PHE A 112 -28.25 -0.18 2.29
N ILE A 113 -27.12 0.15 1.67
CA ILE A 113 -25.92 0.62 2.40
C ILE A 113 -26.23 1.95 3.12
N GLU A 114 -26.94 2.87 2.46
CA GLU A 114 -27.36 4.15 3.05
C GLU A 114 -28.31 3.96 4.23
N GLN A 115 -29.11 2.90 4.22
CA GLN A 115 -29.99 2.50 5.32
C GLN A 115 -29.28 1.66 6.40
N GLU A 116 -27.97 1.47 6.27
CA GLU A 116 -27.15 0.61 7.14
C GLU A 116 -27.55 -0.89 7.10
N ASP A 117 -28.36 -1.30 6.12
CA ASP A 117 -28.70 -2.71 5.87
C ASP A 117 -27.65 -3.38 4.97
N TYR A 118 -26.45 -3.54 5.53
CA TYR A 118 -25.31 -4.13 4.81
C TYR A 118 -25.53 -5.59 4.42
N SER A 119 -26.37 -6.31 5.17
CA SER A 119 -26.72 -7.70 4.88
C SER A 119 -27.56 -7.80 3.60
N SER A 120 -28.62 -6.99 3.47
CA SER A 120 -29.42 -6.94 2.24
C SER A 120 -28.60 -6.45 1.05
N ALA A 121 -27.78 -5.40 1.24
CA ALA A 121 -26.86 -4.91 0.21
C ALA A 121 -25.93 -6.01 -0.29
N SER A 122 -25.24 -6.70 0.62
CA SER A 122 -24.29 -7.76 0.28
C SER A 122 -24.96 -8.92 -0.45
N ARG A 123 -26.15 -9.33 -0.02
CA ARG A 123 -26.92 -10.40 -0.69
C ARG A 123 -27.25 -10.00 -2.13
N ASP A 124 -27.78 -8.80 -2.33
CA ASP A 124 -28.22 -8.34 -3.65
C ASP A 124 -27.01 -8.16 -4.60
N LEU A 125 -25.87 -7.67 -4.10
CA LEU A 125 -24.62 -7.54 -4.87
C LEU A 125 -23.99 -8.90 -5.21
N VAL A 126 -24.01 -9.87 -4.30
CA VAL A 126 -23.53 -11.24 -4.59
C VAL A 126 -24.38 -11.89 -5.68
N ASN A 127 -25.70 -11.71 -5.64
CA ASN A 127 -26.59 -12.22 -6.68
C ASN A 127 -26.29 -11.55 -8.03
N PHE A 128 -26.14 -10.21 -8.03
CA PHE A 128 -25.75 -9.45 -9.22
C PHE A 128 -24.45 -9.99 -9.84
N LEU A 129 -23.40 -10.18 -9.04
CA LEU A 129 -22.11 -10.68 -9.52
C LEU A 129 -22.17 -12.13 -10.02
N ARG A 130 -23.07 -12.96 -9.48
CA ARG A 130 -23.30 -14.32 -9.96
C ARG A 130 -24.02 -14.34 -11.31
N GLU A 131 -25.00 -13.47 -11.50
CA GLU A 131 -25.81 -13.39 -12.72
C GLU A 131 -25.09 -12.64 -13.83
N HIS A 132 -24.22 -11.70 -13.47
CA HIS A 132 -23.57 -10.76 -14.39
C HIS A 132 -22.05 -10.61 -14.16
N PRO A 133 -21.28 -11.72 -14.09
CA PRO A 133 -19.85 -11.68 -13.76
C PRO A 133 -18.99 -10.93 -14.78
N LEU A 134 -19.47 -10.79 -16.02
CA LEU A 134 -18.78 -10.14 -17.15
C LEU A 134 -19.42 -8.79 -17.54
N SER A 135 -20.32 -8.25 -16.73
CA SER A 135 -20.90 -6.93 -17.01
C SER A 135 -19.82 -5.84 -17.04
N GLU A 136 -20.02 -4.84 -17.89
CA GLU A 136 -19.18 -3.63 -17.89
C GLU A 136 -19.16 -2.91 -16.54
N ILE A 137 -20.19 -3.10 -15.71
CA ILE A 137 -20.31 -2.55 -14.35
C ILE A 137 -20.13 -3.63 -13.26
N ALA A 138 -19.55 -4.79 -13.60
CA ALA A 138 -19.25 -5.82 -12.61
C ALA A 138 -18.27 -5.31 -11.53
N ASP A 139 -17.35 -4.41 -11.90
CA ASP A 139 -16.45 -3.76 -10.95
C ASP A 139 -17.16 -2.83 -9.96
N ASP A 140 -18.25 -2.16 -10.37
CA ASP A 140 -19.12 -1.44 -9.42
C ASP A 140 -19.70 -2.40 -8.38
N GLY A 141 -20.19 -3.57 -8.83
CA GLY A 141 -20.76 -4.59 -7.94
C GLY A 141 -19.76 -5.10 -6.90
N TRP A 142 -18.53 -5.40 -7.33
CA TRP A 142 -17.45 -5.81 -6.44
C TRP A 142 -17.04 -4.70 -5.47
N PHE A 143 -16.96 -3.45 -5.96
CA PHE A 143 -16.61 -2.31 -5.13
C PHE A 143 -17.63 -2.10 -4.01
N TRP A 144 -18.92 -2.02 -4.34
CA TRP A 144 -19.98 -1.83 -3.35
C TRP A 144 -20.12 -3.01 -2.40
N LEU A 145 -19.82 -4.23 -2.85
CA LEU A 145 -19.81 -5.40 -1.96
C LEU A 145 -18.69 -5.28 -0.92
N GLY A 146 -17.51 -4.84 -1.36
CA GLY A 146 -16.38 -4.57 -0.46
C GLY A 146 -16.67 -3.46 0.54
N GLU A 147 -17.34 -2.38 0.10
CA GLU A 147 -17.80 -1.29 0.96
C GLU A 147 -18.82 -1.77 2.01
N ALA A 148 -19.84 -2.53 1.59
CA ALA A 148 -20.84 -3.07 2.49
C ALA A 148 -20.18 -3.93 3.58
N ARG A 149 -19.25 -4.82 3.20
CA ARG A 149 -18.48 -5.64 4.16
C ARG A 149 -17.55 -4.83 5.05
N TYR A 150 -16.96 -3.75 4.53
CA TYR A 150 -16.17 -2.84 5.35
C TYR A 150 -17.02 -2.19 6.44
N LEU A 151 -18.20 -1.68 6.08
CA LEU A 151 -19.12 -1.00 6.99
C LEU A 151 -19.73 -1.96 8.03
N ASP A 152 -20.00 -3.20 7.62
CA ASP A 152 -20.41 -4.30 8.50
C ASP A 152 -19.28 -4.81 9.42
N ARG A 153 -18.10 -4.19 9.37
CA ARG A 153 -16.88 -4.59 10.11
C ARG A 153 -16.36 -6.00 9.77
N ALA A 154 -16.82 -6.57 8.66
CA ALA A 154 -16.32 -7.82 8.09
C ALA A 154 -15.02 -7.57 7.31
N PHE A 155 -13.99 -7.06 7.99
CA PHE A 155 -12.77 -6.53 7.35
C PHE A 155 -11.95 -7.58 6.59
N LEU A 156 -11.95 -8.84 7.06
CA LEU A 156 -11.28 -9.93 6.34
C LEU A 156 -11.97 -10.25 5.01
N GLU A 157 -13.30 -10.31 5.01
CA GLU A 157 -14.08 -10.52 3.79
C GLU A 157 -13.95 -9.33 2.84
N SER A 158 -14.08 -8.11 3.35
CA SER A 158 -13.88 -6.87 2.59
C SER A 158 -12.51 -6.84 1.91
N LEU A 159 -11.45 -7.23 2.63
CA LEU A 159 -10.10 -7.31 2.06
C LEU A 159 -10.02 -8.30 0.89
N GLN A 160 -10.61 -9.49 1.01
CA GLN A 160 -10.63 -10.49 -0.06
C GLN A 160 -11.44 -10.01 -1.28
N ILE A 161 -12.56 -9.32 -1.04
CA ILE A 161 -13.39 -8.74 -2.09
C ILE A 161 -12.63 -7.67 -2.88
N PHE A 162 -11.93 -6.76 -2.21
CA PHE A 162 -11.13 -5.74 -2.90
C PHE A 162 -9.90 -6.31 -3.61
N GLN A 163 -9.28 -7.36 -3.08
CA GLN A 163 -8.23 -8.10 -3.79
C GLN A 163 -8.79 -8.69 -5.09
N THR A 164 -9.94 -9.34 -5.01
CA THR A 164 -10.67 -9.89 -6.16
C THR A 164 -10.95 -8.79 -7.18
N LEU A 165 -11.53 -7.65 -6.77
CA LEU A 165 -11.75 -6.50 -7.67
C LEU A 165 -10.48 -6.13 -8.45
N LEU A 166 -9.33 -6.01 -7.78
CA LEU A 166 -8.09 -5.58 -8.41
C LEU A 166 -7.45 -6.65 -9.31
N GLU A 167 -7.66 -7.93 -9.00
CA GLU A 167 -7.22 -9.05 -9.82
C GLU A 167 -8.05 -9.16 -11.11
N TYR A 168 -9.37 -9.02 -11.00
CA TYR A 168 -10.31 -9.17 -12.11
C TYR A 168 -10.46 -7.89 -12.95
N PHE A 169 -10.35 -6.72 -12.33
CA PHE A 169 -10.55 -5.42 -12.94
C PHE A 169 -9.41 -4.44 -12.62
N PRO A 170 -8.17 -4.75 -13.04
CA PRO A 170 -7.00 -3.91 -12.72
C PRO A 170 -7.09 -2.49 -13.30
N GLY A 171 -7.91 -2.27 -14.32
CA GLY A 171 -8.18 -0.96 -14.93
C GLY A 171 -9.46 -0.28 -14.45
N SER A 172 -10.11 -0.79 -13.40
CA SER A 172 -11.34 -0.18 -12.86
C SER A 172 -11.06 1.23 -12.32
N GLY A 173 -12.03 2.14 -12.52
CA GLY A 173 -12.02 3.45 -11.87
C GLY A 173 -12.02 3.37 -10.34
N HIS A 174 -12.47 2.25 -9.78
CA HIS A 174 -12.48 1.99 -8.33
C HIS A 174 -11.15 1.52 -7.77
N ALA A 175 -10.17 1.19 -8.62
CA ALA A 175 -8.92 0.58 -8.17
C ALA A 175 -8.17 1.40 -7.10
N PRO A 176 -8.03 2.75 -7.21
CA PRO A 176 -7.39 3.55 -6.16
C PRO A 176 -8.16 3.51 -4.83
N MET A 177 -9.49 3.57 -4.88
CA MET A 177 -10.34 3.52 -3.68
C MET A 177 -10.29 2.14 -3.03
N ALA A 178 -10.34 1.07 -3.82
CA ALA A 178 -10.23 -0.30 -3.33
C ALA A 178 -8.89 -0.53 -2.61
N ARG A 179 -7.78 -0.04 -3.18
CA ARG A 179 -6.46 -0.08 -2.51
C ARG A 179 -6.44 0.70 -1.19
N LEU A 180 -7.07 1.87 -1.16
CA LEU A 180 -7.23 2.63 0.09
C LEU A 180 -7.99 1.80 1.14
N ARG A 181 -9.10 1.18 0.73
CA ARG A 181 -9.91 0.33 1.61
C ARG A 181 -9.17 -0.91 2.09
N MET A 182 -8.35 -1.54 1.26
CA MET A 182 -7.49 -2.64 1.70
C MET A 182 -6.52 -2.19 2.82
N GLY A 183 -5.89 -1.03 2.67
CA GLY A 183 -5.06 -0.43 3.73
C GLY A 183 -5.85 -0.14 5.01
N MET A 184 -7.06 0.40 4.87
CA MET A 184 -7.98 0.65 6.00
C MET A 184 -8.44 -0.64 6.67
N ASN A 185 -8.72 -1.72 5.91
CA ASN A 185 -9.04 -3.04 6.44
C ASN A 185 -7.90 -3.57 7.30
N HIS A 186 -6.64 -3.47 6.84
CA HIS A 186 -5.48 -3.85 7.65
C HIS A 186 -5.36 -3.00 8.93
N PHE A 187 -5.67 -1.72 8.86
CA PHE A 187 -5.68 -0.84 10.02
C PHE A 187 -6.73 -1.28 11.05
N GLU A 188 -7.97 -1.55 10.63
CA GLU A 188 -9.05 -1.99 11.52
C GLU A 188 -8.77 -3.39 12.11
N LEU A 189 -8.08 -4.25 11.36
CA LEU A 189 -7.56 -5.55 11.82
C LEU A 189 -6.33 -5.42 12.74
N LYS A 190 -5.89 -4.21 13.07
CA LYS A 190 -4.69 -3.91 13.89
C LYS A 190 -3.38 -4.45 13.28
N GLN A 191 -3.37 -4.69 11.98
CA GLN A 191 -2.19 -5.11 11.22
C GLN A 191 -1.43 -3.86 10.74
N PHE A 192 -1.02 -3.01 11.67
CA PHE A 192 -0.46 -1.67 11.38
C PHE A 192 0.74 -1.68 10.42
N PRO A 193 1.71 -2.62 10.52
CA PRO A 193 2.79 -2.68 9.54
C PRO A 193 2.29 -2.87 8.10
N LYS A 194 1.32 -3.77 7.90
CA LYS A 194 0.72 -4.02 6.58
C LYS A 194 -0.11 -2.83 6.11
N ALA A 195 -0.89 -2.22 7.01
CA ALA A 195 -1.66 -1.04 6.69
C ALA A 195 -0.76 0.11 6.20
N ARG A 196 0.34 0.36 6.92
CA ARG A 196 1.32 1.39 6.57
C ARG A 196 1.99 1.10 5.23
N GLU A 197 2.40 -0.13 4.99
CA GLU A 197 2.98 -0.57 3.71
C GLU A 197 1.99 -0.30 2.57
N HIS A 198 0.77 -0.84 2.65
CA HIS A 198 -0.24 -0.69 1.60
C HIS A 198 -0.61 0.77 1.32
N LEU A 199 -0.79 1.58 2.36
CA LEU A 199 -1.16 2.99 2.21
C LEU A 199 0.00 3.84 1.67
N THR A 200 1.24 3.53 2.06
CA THR A 200 2.43 4.20 1.53
C THR A 200 2.61 3.88 0.05
N ASP A 201 2.47 2.62 -0.33
CA ASP A 201 2.53 2.19 -1.73
C ASP A 201 1.45 2.87 -2.58
N LEU A 202 0.23 2.95 -2.05
CA LEU A 202 -0.84 3.71 -2.70
C LEU A 202 -0.44 5.19 -2.90
N ILE A 203 0.13 5.86 -1.91
CA ILE A 203 0.55 7.26 -2.05
C ILE A 203 1.66 7.42 -3.10
N LEU A 204 2.60 6.47 -3.17
CA LEU A 204 3.70 6.48 -4.14
C LEU A 204 3.20 6.30 -5.59
N ASP A 205 2.08 5.62 -5.79
CA ASP A 205 1.41 5.45 -7.08
C ASP A 205 0.70 6.73 -7.57
N GLN A 206 0.75 7.82 -6.80
CA GLN A 206 0.18 9.14 -7.14
C GLN A 206 -1.32 9.10 -7.53
N PRO A 207 -2.20 8.64 -6.64
CA PRO A 207 -3.64 8.68 -6.86
C PRO A 207 -4.14 10.12 -6.75
N ALA A 208 -5.43 10.31 -6.98
CA ALA A 208 -6.10 11.59 -6.78
C ALA A 208 -5.87 12.15 -5.36
N ASP A 209 -5.87 13.48 -5.23
CA ASP A 209 -5.49 14.18 -4.00
C ASP A 209 -6.38 13.79 -2.80
N ASP A 210 -7.66 13.52 -3.03
CA ASP A 210 -8.60 13.07 -2.00
C ASP A 210 -8.24 11.68 -1.45
N ILE A 211 -7.89 10.74 -2.33
CA ILE A 211 -7.42 9.39 -1.96
C ILE A 211 -6.11 9.50 -1.17
N LYS A 212 -5.17 10.30 -1.68
CA LYS A 212 -3.88 10.53 -1.02
C LYS A 212 -4.05 11.12 0.38
N ALA A 213 -4.88 12.14 0.53
CA ALA A 213 -5.15 12.77 1.82
C ALA A 213 -5.78 11.78 2.81
N ARG A 214 -6.72 10.95 2.36
CA ARG A 214 -7.32 9.90 3.20
C ARG A 214 -6.31 8.84 3.63
N ALA A 215 -5.42 8.40 2.72
CA ALA A 215 -4.35 7.46 3.06
C ALA A 215 -3.39 8.05 4.11
N GLN A 216 -2.97 9.31 3.92
CA GLN A 216 -2.11 10.02 4.87
C GLN A 216 -2.76 10.17 6.24
N ALA A 217 -4.05 10.49 6.32
CA ALA A 217 -4.77 10.60 7.58
C ALA A 217 -4.77 9.28 8.38
N VAL A 218 -4.89 8.14 7.70
CA VAL A 218 -4.82 6.83 8.37
C VAL A 218 -3.40 6.52 8.87
N ILE A 219 -2.38 6.86 8.08
CA ILE A 219 -0.97 6.74 8.49
C ILE A 219 -0.69 7.61 9.72
N GLU A 220 -1.20 8.84 9.75
CA GLU A 220 -0.99 9.75 10.88
C GLU A 220 -1.67 9.23 12.15
N ARG A 221 -2.88 8.68 12.05
CA ARG A 221 -3.55 8.01 13.18
C ARG A 221 -2.71 6.86 13.77
N MET A 222 -1.97 6.12 12.93
CA MET A 222 -1.03 5.09 13.41
C MET A 222 0.17 5.73 14.13
N ASN A 223 0.75 6.80 13.58
CA ASN A 223 1.86 7.53 14.20
C ASN A 223 1.48 8.08 15.58
N GLU A 224 0.32 8.73 15.70
CA GLU A 224 -0.22 9.29 16.94
C GLU A 224 -0.46 8.21 18.01
N ALA A 225 -0.89 7.03 17.58
CA ALA A 225 -1.08 5.87 18.45
C ALA A 225 0.24 5.16 18.82
N GLY A 226 1.37 5.55 18.21
CA GLY A 226 2.68 4.95 18.44
C GLY A 226 2.84 3.55 17.83
N VAL A 227 2.14 3.24 16.73
CA VAL A 227 2.12 1.93 16.05
C VAL A 227 2.60 1.96 14.60
#